data_AF-A0A925WNU2-F1
#
_entry.id   AF-A0A925WNU2-F1
#
_cell.length_a   1.000
_cell.length_b   1.000
_cell.length_c   1.000
_cell.angle_alpha   90.00
_cell.angle_beta   90.00
_cell.angle_gamma   90.00
#
_symmetry.space_group_name_H-M   'P 1'
#
loop_
_entity.id
_entity.type
_entity.pdbx_description
1 polymer ?
#
loop_
_entity_poly.entity_id
_entity_poly.type
_entity_poly.pdbx_seq_one_letter_code
_entity_poly.pdbx_strand_id
1 'polypeptide(L)'
;MTRCIVGFAVVWERSTEALQTLLDHSVWATHYYSDAFTLYRSGVYAGTHHGLPDKSQTYSVEADNAQLRHYLARLGRQSRCFSRSIEALHEAIQLFVYAWNKRQLYKRAYPRYPAHCAILYLF
;
A
#
# COMPACT_ATOMS: atom_id res chain seq x y z
N MET A 1 -11.83 -2.50 10.64
CA MET A 1 -12.21 -1.86 9.36
C MET A 1 -11.39 -2.50 8.24
N THR A 2 -12.02 -3.01 7.20
CA THR A 2 -11.35 -3.67 6.05
C THR A 2 -11.05 -2.64 4.96
N ARG A 3 -9.86 -2.69 4.37
CA ARG A 3 -9.36 -1.70 3.41
C ARG A 3 -8.65 -2.40 2.26
N CYS A 4 -8.87 -1.94 1.03
CA CYS A 4 -8.21 -2.48 -0.15
C CYS A 4 -7.24 -1.43 -0.71
N ILE A 5 -6.12 -1.90 -1.24
CA ILE A 5 -5.16 -1.07 -1.97
C ILE A 5 -5.66 -0.98 -3.41
N VAL A 6 -6.03 0.21 -3.86
CA VAL A 6 -6.66 0.43 -5.18
C VAL A 6 -5.66 0.81 -6.27
N GLY A 7 -4.43 1.13 -5.89
CA GLY A 7 -3.33 1.44 -6.80
C GLY A 7 -2.01 1.47 -6.04
N PHE A 8 -0.92 1.14 -6.75
CA PHE A 8 0.45 1.28 -6.25
C PHE A 8 1.37 1.54 -7.44
N ALA A 9 2.51 2.17 -7.18
CA ALA A 9 3.58 2.33 -8.15
C ALA A 9 4.92 1.99 -7.49
N VAL A 10 5.79 1.31 -8.24
CA VAL A 10 7.17 1.05 -7.82
C VAL A 10 8.07 1.89 -8.69
N VAL A 11 8.78 2.83 -8.08
CA VAL A 11 9.59 3.83 -8.78
C VAL A 11 10.96 3.97 -8.11
N TRP A 12 11.98 4.27 -8.91
CA TRP A 12 13.30 4.63 -8.40
C TRP A 12 13.28 6.02 -7.74
N GLU A 13 12.59 6.95 -8.37
CA GLU A 13 12.44 8.32 -7.89
C GLU A 13 10.96 8.68 -7.83
N ARG A 14 10.58 9.37 -6.76
CA ARG A 14 9.23 9.85 -6.54
C ARG A 14 9.06 11.16 -7.31
N SER A 15 8.49 11.09 -8.51
CA SER A 15 8.27 12.25 -9.40
C SER A 15 6.79 12.57 -9.59
N THR A 16 6.49 13.79 -10.04
CA THR A 16 5.10 14.24 -10.28
C THR A 16 4.46 13.43 -11.40
N GLU A 17 5.23 13.09 -12.43
CA GLU A 17 4.79 12.30 -13.58
C GLU A 17 4.40 10.88 -13.15
N ALA A 18 5.19 10.27 -12.26
CA ALA A 18 4.88 8.96 -11.72
C ALA A 18 3.63 8.98 -10.83
N LEU A 19 3.47 10.01 -10.00
CA LEU A 19 2.25 10.21 -9.23
C LEU A 19 1.04 10.39 -10.15
N GLN A 20 1.15 11.23 -11.18
CA GLN A 20 0.05 11.49 -12.10
C GLN A 20 -0.33 10.22 -12.87
N THR A 21 0.64 9.47 -13.36
CA THR A 21 0.41 8.17 -14.00
C THR A 21 -0.33 7.21 -13.07
N LEU A 22 0.03 7.17 -11.78
CA LEU A 22 -0.70 6.35 -10.80
C LEU A 22 -2.15 6.83 -10.62
N LEU A 23 -2.38 8.14 -10.54
CA LEU A 23 -3.72 8.70 -10.38
C LEU A 23 -4.60 8.39 -11.58
N ASP A 24 -4.08 8.58 -12.79
CA ASP A 24 -4.81 8.39 -14.06
C ASP A 24 -5.27 6.94 -14.27
N HIS A 25 -4.49 5.96 -13.79
CA HIS A 25 -4.83 4.54 -13.88
C HIS A 25 -5.54 3.99 -12.64
N SER A 26 -5.73 4.80 -11.60
CA SER A 26 -6.38 4.39 -10.36
C SER A 26 -7.90 4.56 -10.41
N VAL A 27 -8.59 3.93 -9.47
CA VAL A 27 -10.02 4.16 -9.27
C VAL A 27 -10.24 5.57 -8.74
N TRP A 28 -11.19 6.31 -9.31
CA TRP A 28 -11.53 7.64 -8.82
C TRP A 28 -12.16 7.59 -7.43
N ALA A 29 -11.82 8.56 -6.60
CA ALA A 29 -12.35 8.75 -5.27
C ALA A 29 -12.84 10.19 -5.08
N THR A 30 -13.86 10.38 -4.27
CA THR A 30 -14.32 11.73 -3.89
C THR A 30 -13.29 12.42 -2.98
N HIS A 31 -12.58 11.65 -2.15
CA HIS A 31 -11.61 12.15 -1.20
C HIS A 31 -10.31 11.35 -1.28
N TYR A 32 -9.19 12.06 -1.42
CA TYR A 32 -7.84 11.51 -1.40
C TYR A 32 -7.11 12.00 -0.15
N TYR A 33 -6.38 11.11 0.52
CA TYR A 33 -5.63 11.44 1.74
C TYR A 33 -4.17 11.03 1.58
N SER A 34 -3.24 11.92 1.94
CA SER A 34 -1.80 11.61 1.94
C SER A 34 -1.08 12.21 3.14
N ASP A 35 0.15 11.77 3.38
CA ASP A 35 1.01 12.15 4.51
C ASP A 35 1.64 13.55 4.40
N ALA A 36 0.98 14.49 3.70
CA ALA A 36 1.43 15.85 3.41
C ALA A 36 2.83 15.96 2.77
N PHE A 37 3.44 14.86 2.32
CA PHE A 37 4.67 14.88 1.54
C PHE A 37 4.46 15.76 0.29
N THR A 38 5.43 16.63 0.01
CA THR A 38 5.27 17.74 -0.94
C THR A 38 4.84 17.30 -2.33
N LEU A 39 5.30 16.12 -2.77
CA LEU A 39 4.91 15.54 -4.04
C LEU A 39 3.40 15.36 -4.20
N TYR A 40 2.69 14.97 -3.15
CA TYR A 40 1.25 14.76 -3.27
C TYR A 40 0.46 16.05 -3.53
N ARG A 41 1.08 17.22 -3.37
CA ARG A 41 0.46 18.50 -3.73
C ARG A 41 0.54 18.81 -5.24
N SER A 42 1.41 18.12 -5.99
CA SER A 42 1.56 18.37 -7.44
C SER A 42 0.65 17.51 -8.31
N GLY A 43 0.00 16.49 -7.75
CA GLY A 43 -0.91 15.62 -8.48
C GLY A 43 -2.25 16.28 -8.81
N VAL A 44 -2.82 15.93 -9.96
CA VAL A 44 -4.18 16.29 -10.37
C VAL A 44 -5.12 15.15 -9.97
N TYR A 45 -5.97 15.41 -8.99
CA TYR A 45 -6.90 14.44 -8.43
C TYR A 45 -8.30 14.61 -9.04
N ALA A 46 -8.99 13.49 -9.26
CA ALA A 46 -10.39 13.50 -9.71
C ALA A 46 -11.37 14.03 -8.64
N GLY A 47 -10.92 14.16 -7.39
CA GLY A 47 -11.70 14.63 -6.25
C GLY A 47 -10.86 15.50 -5.32
N THR A 48 -11.34 15.71 -4.09
CA THR A 48 -10.66 16.60 -3.13
C THR A 48 -9.47 15.89 -2.49
N HIS A 49 -8.29 16.48 -2.62
CA HIS A 49 -7.09 16.00 -1.94
C HIS A 49 -6.88 16.69 -0.60
N HIS A 50 -6.61 15.89 0.43
CA HIS A 50 -6.29 16.32 1.78
C HIS A 50 -4.86 15.86 2.13
N GLY A 51 -3.93 16.80 2.17
CA GLY A 51 -2.63 16.57 2.81
C GLY A 51 -2.79 16.64 4.32
N LEU A 52 -2.56 15.55 5.03
CA LEU A 52 -2.65 15.48 6.48
C LEU A 52 -1.23 15.55 7.10
N PRO A 53 -0.80 16.72 7.60
CA PRO A 53 0.54 16.90 8.15
C PRO A 53 0.69 16.25 9.53
N ASP A 54 -0.43 16.01 10.22
CA ASP A 54 -0.43 15.38 11.53
C ASP A 54 -0.46 13.85 11.39
N LYS A 55 0.58 13.20 11.92
CA LYS A 55 0.73 11.74 11.96
C LYS A 55 -0.41 11.06 12.74
N SER A 56 -1.18 11.82 13.53
CA SER A 56 -2.36 11.35 14.26
C SER A 56 -3.55 10.97 13.37
N GLN A 57 -3.56 11.31 12.07
CA GLN A 57 -4.66 10.94 11.16
C GLN A 57 -4.26 9.87 10.13
N THR A 58 -2.98 9.48 10.12
CA THR A 58 -2.40 8.54 9.13
C THR A 58 -2.30 7.10 9.66
N TYR A 59 -2.95 6.79 10.79
CA TYR A 59 -2.93 5.46 11.43
C TYR A 59 -3.31 4.34 10.46
N SER A 60 -4.19 4.62 9.49
CA SER A 60 -4.61 3.67 8.48
C SER A 60 -3.48 3.30 7.53
N VAL A 61 -2.86 4.29 6.89
CA VAL A 61 -1.77 4.11 5.92
C VAL A 61 -0.53 3.52 6.61
N GLU A 62 -0.20 3.98 7.83
CA GLU A 62 0.94 3.42 8.57
C GLU A 62 0.73 1.97 8.98
N ALA A 63 -0.51 1.58 9.34
CA ALA A 63 -0.82 0.18 9.60
C ALA A 63 -0.66 -0.68 8.34
N ASP A 64 -1.10 -0.20 7.17
CA ASP A 64 -0.94 -0.93 5.90
C ASP A 64 0.55 -0.99 5.49
N ASN A 65 1.32 0.08 5.70
CA ASN A 65 2.78 0.10 5.50
C ASN A 65 3.50 -0.88 6.44
N ALA A 66 3.09 -0.98 7.71
CA ALA A 66 3.64 -1.95 8.65
C ALA A 66 3.39 -3.39 8.18
N GLN A 67 2.21 -3.67 7.63
CA GLN A 67 1.89 -4.99 7.05
C GLN A 67 2.75 -5.27 5.81
N LEU A 68 2.90 -4.31 4.90
CA LEU A 68 3.80 -4.42 3.76
C LEU A 68 5.23 -4.77 4.20
N ARG A 69 5.78 -4.08 5.20
CA ARG A 69 7.13 -4.35 5.73
C ARG A 69 7.22 -5.71 6.44
N HIS A 70 6.13 -6.16 7.05
CA HIS A 70 6.06 -7.47 7.70
C HIS A 70 6.13 -8.62 6.69
N TYR A 71 5.35 -8.54 5.60
CA TYR A 71 5.30 -9.59 4.58
C TYR A 71 6.45 -9.51 3.57
N LEU A 72 6.90 -8.30 3.25
CA LEU A 72 8.03 -8.06 2.36
C LEU A 72 9.23 -7.60 3.20
N ALA A 73 9.93 -8.54 3.81
CA ALA A 73 11.06 -8.27 4.72
C ALA A 73 12.11 -7.30 4.13
N ARG A 74 12.27 -7.28 2.80
CA ARG A 74 13.14 -6.34 2.10
C ARG A 74 12.76 -4.86 2.28
N LEU A 75 11.48 -4.55 2.48
CA LEU A 75 10.99 -3.19 2.75
C LEU A 75 11.20 -2.78 4.22
N GLY A 76 11.49 -3.73 5.10
CA GLY A 76 11.71 -3.48 6.53
C GLY A 76 13.13 -3.04 6.88
N ARG A 77 14.12 -3.17 5.97
CA ARG A 77 15.53 -2.85 6.24
C ARG A 77 16.20 -2.17 5.04
N GLN A 78 15.99 -0.86 4.92
CA GLN A 78 16.53 -0.03 3.83
C GLN A 78 18.03 -0.21 3.58
N SER A 79 18.83 -0.43 4.62
CA SER A 79 20.30 -0.59 4.50
C SER A 79 20.78 -2.01 4.19
N ARG A 80 19.93 -3.03 4.29
CA ARG A 80 20.33 -4.45 4.18
C ARG A 80 19.66 -5.22 3.05
N CYS A 81 18.63 -4.65 2.43
CA CYS A 81 17.94 -5.29 1.32
C CYS A 81 17.90 -4.35 0.12
N PHE A 82 18.79 -4.60 -0.83
CA PHE A 82 18.77 -3.99 -2.14
C PHE A 82 17.87 -4.83 -3.06
N SER A 83 16.88 -4.19 -3.68
CA SER A 83 16.21 -4.82 -4.82
C SER A 83 17.12 -4.63 -6.02
N ARG A 84 17.79 -5.70 -6.48
CA ARG A 84 18.67 -5.63 -7.66
C ARG A 84 17.90 -5.37 -8.97
N SER A 85 16.58 -5.57 -8.94
CA SER A 85 15.66 -5.38 -10.05
C SER A 85 14.40 -4.71 -9.51
N ILE A 86 13.99 -3.63 -10.16
CA ILE A 86 12.74 -2.93 -9.84
C ILE A 86 11.53 -3.75 -10.27
N GLU A 87 11.69 -4.58 -11.30
CA GLU A 87 10.70 -5.52 -11.82
C GLU A 87 10.39 -6.58 -10.76
N ALA A 88 11.41 -7.18 -10.15
CA ALA A 88 11.22 -8.10 -9.02
C ALA A 88 10.61 -7.39 -7.79
N LEU A 89 10.83 -6.07 -7.65
CA LEU A 89 10.16 -5.27 -6.63
C LEU A 89 8.67 -5.13 -6.92
N HIS A 90 8.35 -4.78 -8.16
CA HIS A 90 7.01 -4.66 -8.70
C HIS A 90 6.20 -5.95 -8.53
N GLU A 91 6.70 -7.09 -9.03
CA GLU A 91 5.99 -8.38 -9.00
C GLU A 91 5.62 -8.81 -7.57
N ALA A 92 6.55 -8.66 -6.62
CA ALA A 92 6.27 -9.03 -5.23
C ALA A 92 5.29 -8.06 -4.53
N ILE A 93 5.28 -6.77 -4.88
CA ILE A 93 4.26 -5.84 -4.40
C ILE A 93 2.89 -6.15 -5.04
N GLN A 94 2.86 -6.48 -6.33
CA GLN A 94 1.65 -6.87 -7.04
C GLN A 94 1.02 -8.12 -6.43
N LEU A 95 1.82 -9.16 -6.16
CA LEU A 95 1.37 -10.38 -5.48
C LEU A 95 0.83 -10.08 -4.09
N PHE A 96 1.53 -9.23 -3.32
CA PHE A 96 1.07 -8.80 -2.00
C PHE A 96 -0.29 -8.08 -2.09
N VAL A 97 -0.43 -7.09 -2.97
CA VAL A 97 -1.67 -6.31 -3.14
C VAL A 97 -2.83 -7.22 -3.52
N TYR A 98 -2.61 -8.15 -4.45
CA TYR A 98 -3.62 -9.13 -4.85
C TYR A 98 -4.08 -9.99 -3.66
N ALA A 99 -3.15 -10.61 -2.93
CA ALA A 99 -3.46 -11.47 -1.79
C ALA A 99 -4.12 -10.68 -0.64
N TRP A 100 -3.64 -9.47 -0.37
CA TRP A 100 -4.17 -8.57 0.63
C TRP A 100 -5.62 -8.19 0.31
N ASN A 101 -5.89 -7.70 -0.90
CA ASN A 101 -7.23 -7.30 -1.31
C ASN A 101 -8.20 -8.48 -1.28
N LYS A 102 -7.79 -9.66 -1.76
CA LYS A 102 -8.60 -10.88 -1.69
C LYS A 102 -8.98 -11.23 -0.25
N ARG A 103 -8.02 -11.16 0.68
CA ARG A 103 -8.27 -11.36 2.12
C ARG A 103 -9.23 -10.31 2.69
N GLN A 104 -9.08 -9.04 2.31
CA GLN A 104 -9.89 -7.94 2.84
C GLN A 104 -11.34 -8.02 2.36
N LEU A 105 -11.55 -8.34 1.09
CA LEU A 105 -12.87 -8.62 0.53
C LEU A 105 -13.52 -9.84 1.18
N TYR A 106 -12.75 -10.91 1.40
CA TYR A 106 -13.25 -12.09 2.10
C TYR A 106 -13.67 -11.76 3.54
N LYS A 107 -12.87 -11.00 4.29
CA LYS A 107 -13.25 -10.53 5.64
C LYS A 107 -14.48 -9.63 5.64
N ARG A 108 -14.72 -8.85 4.58
CA ARG A 108 -15.95 -8.06 4.41
C ARG A 108 -17.16 -8.97 4.25
N ALA A 109 -17.04 -9.99 3.39
CA ALA A 109 -18.11 -10.96 3.16
C ALA A 109 -18.37 -11.86 4.37
N TYR A 110 -17.33 -12.20 5.14
CA TYR A 110 -17.40 -13.13 6.27
C TYR A 110 -16.75 -12.52 7.54
N PRO A 111 -17.44 -11.60 8.24
CA PRO A 111 -16.85 -10.88 9.38
C PRO A 111 -16.45 -11.76 10.58
N ARG A 112 -17.07 -12.94 10.71
CA ARG A 112 -16.81 -13.91 11.79
C ARG A 112 -15.72 -14.93 11.44
N TYR A 113 -15.05 -14.81 10.28
CA TYR A 113 -14.06 -15.79 9.85
C TYR A 113 -12.81 -15.77 10.75
N PRO A 114 -12.43 -16.90 11.37
CA PRO A 114 -11.20 -17.00 12.14
C PRO A 114 -10.00 -16.99 11.17
N ALA A 115 -9.32 -15.84 11.08
CA ALA A 115 -8.20 -15.66 10.15
C ALA A 115 -6.84 -16.16 10.70
N HIS A 116 -6.84 -17.00 11.75
CA HIS A 116 -5.62 -17.55 12.34
C HIS A 116 -5.32 -18.91 11.71
N CYS A 117 -4.09 -19.10 11.23
CA CYS A 117 -3.57 -20.41 10.84
C CYS A 117 -2.46 -20.77 11.83
N ALA A 118 -2.54 -21.97 12.41
CA ALA A 118 -1.44 -22.54 13.18
C ALA A 118 -0.51 -23.29 12.22
N ILE A 119 0.80 -23.12 12.39
CA ILE A 119 1.77 -23.95 11.70
C ILE A 119 2.22 -25.04 12.68
N LEU A 120 2.05 -26.30 12.28
CA LEU A 120 2.57 -27.45 12.99
C LEU A 120 3.83 -27.91 12.26
N TYR A 121 4.96 -27.96 12.97
CA TYR A 121 6.19 -28.57 12.50
C TYR A 121 6.50 -29.79 13.37
N LEU A 122 6.89 -30.88 12.73
CA LEU A 122 7.52 -32.04 13.36
C LEU A 122 8.97 -32.08 12.83
N PHE A 123 9.92 -32.28 13.74
CA PHE A 123 11.33 -32.47 13.41
C PHE A 123 11.60 -33.91 12.98
#